data_AF-A0A3M0Z601-F1
#
_entry.id   AF-A0A3M0Z601-F1
#
_cell.length_a   1.000
_cell.length_b   1.000
_cell.length_c   1.000
_cell.angle_alpha   90.00
_cell.angle_beta   90.00
_cell.angle_gamma   90.00
#
_symmetry.space_group_name_H-M   'P 1'
#
loop_
_entity.id
_entity.type
_entity.pdbx_description
1 polymer ?
#
loop_
_entity_poly.entity_id
_entity_poly.type
_entity_poly.pdbx_seq_one_letter_code
_entity_poly.pdbx_strand_id
1 'polypeptide(L)' 'MKTFKVGIVGCGNIANAYFRGCKMFRILEVVACADIRPEAAKAKAEEHGVQACSVDEILKRDD' A
#
# COMPACT_ATOMS: atom_id res chain seq x y z
N MET A 1 9.89 17.63 -10.17
CA MET A 1 10.36 16.45 -9.40
C MET A 1 9.32 15.35 -9.61
N LYS A 2 9.71 14.15 -10.02
CA LYS A 2 8.76 13.07 -10.36
C LYS A 2 8.41 12.28 -9.10
N THR A 3 7.12 12.09 -8.85
CA THR A 3 6.60 11.21 -7.79
C THR A 3 6.34 9.82 -8.36
N PHE A 4 6.60 8.78 -7.57
CA PHE A 4 6.35 7.39 -7.88
C PHE A 4 5.26 6.87 -6.96
N LYS A 5 4.21 6.31 -7.57
CA LYS A 5 3.18 5.60 -6.82
C LYS A 5 3.67 4.23 -6.43
N VAL A 6 3.27 3.79 -5.23
CA VAL A 6 3.69 2.54 -4.63
C VAL A 6 2.46 1.77 -4.17
N GLY A 7 2.38 0.51 -4.60
CA GLY A 7 1.50 -0.49 -4.03
C GLY A 7 2.26 -1.39 -3.06
N ILE A 8 1.69 -1.66 -1.88
CA ILE A 8 2.29 -2.58 -0.89
C ILE A 8 1.53 -3.91 -0.89
N VAL A 9 2.22 -5.00 -1.22
CA VAL A 9 1.67 -6.37 -1.12
C VAL A 9 2.21 -7.03 0.15
N GLY A 10 1.31 -7.38 1.06
CA GLY A 10 1.61 -7.92 2.38
C GLY A 10 1.28 -6.92 3.49
N CYS A 11 0.21 -7.17 4.23
CA CYS A 11 -0.31 -6.36 5.34
C CYS A 11 -0.11 -7.05 6.70
N GLY A 12 0.99 -7.81 6.84
CA GLY A 12 1.38 -8.48 8.07
C GLY A 12 2.01 -7.55 9.12
N ASN A 13 2.62 -8.15 10.16
CA ASN A 13 3.11 -7.44 11.35
C ASN A 13 4.06 -6.28 11.04
N ILE A 14 4.91 -6.41 10.02
CA ILE A 14 5.92 -5.40 9.66
C ILE A 14 5.44 -4.39 8.62
N ALA A 15 4.22 -4.51 8.08
CA ALA A 15 3.74 -3.66 6.99
C ALA A 15 3.82 -2.16 7.33
N ASN A 16 3.52 -1.79 8.59
CA ASN A 16 3.62 -0.41 9.08
C ASN A 16 5.01 0.21 8.94
N ALA A 17 6.08 -0.60 8.97
CA ALA A 17 7.43 -0.09 8.75
C ALA A 17 7.60 0.41 7.30
N TYR A 18 7.02 -0.28 6.32
CA TYR A 18 7.06 0.11 4.91
C TYR A 18 6.20 1.35 4.64
N PHE A 19 4.97 1.41 5.17
CA PHE A 19 4.13 2.61 5.05
C PHE A 19 4.83 3.85 5.62
N ARG A 20 5.41 3.74 6.83
CA ARG A 20 6.18 4.83 7.44
C ARG A 20 7.43 5.16 6.64
N GLY A 21 8.14 4.15 6.16
CA GLY A 21 9.32 4.29 5.32
C GLY A 21 9.02 5.10 4.07
N CYS A 22 7.97 4.75 3.32
CA CYS A 22 7.55 5.47 2.13
C CYS A 22 7.21 6.94 2.42
N LYS A 23 6.51 7.24 3.53
CA LYS A 23 6.18 8.61 3.94
C LYS A 23 7.42 9.49 4.19
N MET A 24 8.59 8.92 4.48
CA MET A 24 9.83 9.70 4.66
C MET A 24 10.40 10.23 3.34
N PHE A 25 10.07 9.61 2.21
CA PHE A 25 10.60 10.01 0.90
C PHE A 25 9.55 10.84 0.15
N ARG A 26 9.87 12.12 -0.11
CA ARG A 26 8.97 13.05 -0.85
C ARG A 26 8.62 12.61 -2.27
N ILE A 27 9.37 11.66 -2.84
CA ILE A 27 9.15 11.13 -4.18
C ILE A 27 8.24 9.90 -4.19
N LEU A 28 7.81 9.38 -3.03
CA LEU A 28 6.99 8.17 -2.94
C LEU A 28 5.60 8.52 -2.44
N GLU A 29 4.59 7.94 -3.10
CA GLU A 29 3.19 8.04 -2.71
C GLU A 29 2.63 6.63 -2.62
N VAL A 30 2.25 6.18 -1.42
CA VAL A 30 1.58 4.88 -1.27
C VAL A 30 0.12 5.07 -1.62
N VAL A 31 -0.36 4.38 -2.67
CA VAL A 31 -1.73 4.56 -3.19
C VAL A 31 -2.63 3.37 -2.91
N ALA A 32 -2.04 2.18 -2.72
CA ALA A 32 -2.79 0.96 -2.50
C ALA A 32 -2.02 -0.05 -1.65
N CYS A 33 -2.75 -0.97 -1.03
CA CYS A 33 -2.20 -2.16 -0.40
C CYS A 33 -3.06 -3.40 -0.69
N ALA A 34 -2.43 -4.57 -0.62
CA ALA A 34 -3.07 -5.86 -0.84
C ALA A 34 -2.51 -6.93 0.10
N ASP A 35 -3.32 -7.93 0.43
CA ASP A 35 -2.92 -9.09 1.21
C ASP A 35 -3.78 -10.30 0.81
N ILE A 36 -3.30 -11.52 1.05
CA ILE A 36 -4.08 -12.75 0.87
C ILE A 36 -5.29 -12.79 1.82
N ARG A 37 -5.22 -12.07 2.94
CA ARG A 37 -6.33 -11.86 3.88
C ARG A 37 -6.95 -10.48 3.63
N PRO A 38 -8.16 -10.40 3.02
CA PRO A 38 -8.80 -9.12 2.68
C PRO A 38 -8.98 -8.20 3.89
N GLU A 39 -9.28 -8.74 5.06
CA GLU A 39 -9.45 -7.96 6.29
C GLU A 39 -8.13 -7.28 6.75
N ALA A 40 -6.98 -7.92 6.52
CA ALA A 40 -5.68 -7.31 6.83
C ALA A 40 -5.39 -6.12 5.90
N ALA A 41 -5.70 -6.27 4.60
CA ALA A 41 -5.56 -5.19 3.63
C ALA A 41 -6.50 -4.02 3.97
N LYS A 42 -7.77 -4.29 4.27
CA LYS A 42 -8.75 -3.26 4.68
C LYS A 42 -8.30 -2.51 5.93
N ALA A 43 -7.88 -3.22 6.98
CA ALA A 43 -7.41 -2.58 8.21
C ALA A 43 -6.20 -1.67 7.98
N LYS A 44 -5.24 -2.08 7.14
CA LYS A 44 -4.08 -1.24 6.80
C LYS A 44 -4.41 -0.09 5.86
N ALA A 45 -5.32 -0.30 4.92
CA ALA A 45 -5.83 0.74 4.05
C ALA A 45 -6.48 1.86 4.87
N GLU A 46 -7.32 1.50 5.85
CA GLU A 46 -7.94 2.45 6.78
C GLU A 46 -6.89 3.17 7.66
N GLU A 47 -5.94 2.43 8.24
CA GLU A 47 -4.88 2.99 9.09
C GLU A 47 -4.00 4.02 8.36
N HIS A 48 -3.71 3.78 7.08
CA HIS A 48 -2.78 4.61 6.30
C HIS A 48 -3.44 5.55 5.30
N GLY A 49 -4.75 5.46 5.10
CA GLY A 49 -5.51 6.26 4.15
C GLY A 49 -5.22 5.91 2.69
N VAL A 50 -5.10 4.62 2.37
CA VAL A 50 -4.83 4.10 1.01
C VAL A 50 -5.92 3.14 0.54
N GLN A 51 -5.90 2.70 -0.71
CA GLN A 51 -6.89 1.75 -1.23
C GLN A 51 -6.54 0.30 -0.89
N ALA A 52 -7.48 -0.44 -0.28
CA ALA A 52 -7.37 -1.90 -0.18
C ALA A 52 -7.73 -2.56 -1.52
N CYS A 53 -6.91 -3.50 -1.98
CA CYS A 53 -7.10 -4.28 -3.19
C CYS A 53 -6.82 -5.77 -2.90
N SER A 54 -7.26 -6.64 -3.79
CA SER A 54 -6.66 -7.97 -3.94
C SER A 54 -5.28 -7.86 -4.61
N VAL A 55 -4.47 -8.92 -4.49
CA VAL A 55 -3.15 -8.99 -5.14
C VAL A 55 -3.26 -8.90 -6.66
N ASP A 56 -4.30 -9.50 -7.23
CA ASP A 56 -4.56 -9.44 -8.67
C ASP A 56 -4.93 -8.03 -9.14
N GLU A 57 -5.78 -7.33 -8.38
CA GLU A 57 -6.21 -5.98 -8.72
C GLU A 57 -5.04 -4.99 -8.65
N ILE A 58 -4.23 -5.04 -7.59
CA ILE A 58 -3.12 -4.08 -7.43
C ILE A 58 -2.05 -4.23 -8.53
N LEU A 59 -1.82 -5.45 -9.04
CA LEU A 59 -0.88 -5.71 -10.13
C LEU A 59 -1.41 -5.29 -11.51
N LYS A 60 -2.73 -5.11 -11.66
CA LYS A 60 -3.39 -4.68 -12.90
C LYS A 60 -3.62 -3.17 -12.97
N ARG A 61 -3.25 -2.42 -11.93
CA ARG A 61 -3.38 -0.95 -11.91
C ARG A 61 -2.47 -0.32 -12.96
N ASP A 62 -3.00 0.69 -13.64
CA ASP A 62 -2.35 1.44 -14.72
C ASP A 62 -1.83 2.82 -14.27
N ASP A 63 -2.09 3.18 -13.01
CA ASP A 63 -1.91 4.51 -12.47
C ASP A 63 -0.59 4.75 -11.74
#